data_AF-A0A3E2DEF5-F1
#
_entry.id   AF-A0A3E2DEF5-F1
#
_cell.length_a   1.000
_cell.length_b   1.000
_cell.length_c   1.000
_cell.angle_alpha   90.00
_cell.angle_beta   90.00
_cell.angle_gamma   90.00
#
_symmetry.space_group_name_H-M   'P 1'
#
loop_
_entity.id
_entity.type
_entity.pdbx_description
1 polymer ?
#
loop_
_entity_poly.entity_id
_entity_poly.type
_entity_poly.pdbx_seq_one_letter_code
_entity_poly.pdbx_strand_id
1 'polypeptide(L)' 'MVRQWASEAESGFEGLQVEPFEGRAWEDVETEPLEPRTIRVSASVWRLIERDASRQGMTVSAWTRQALTREVTQTLNAG' A
#
# COMPACT_ATOMS: atom_id res chain seq x y z
N MET A 1 -22.80 -24.58 9.04
CA MET A 1 -21.82 -23.48 9.18
C MET A 1 -21.84 -22.54 7.99
N VAL A 2 -21.38 -22.92 6.79
CA VAL A 2 -21.29 -21.98 5.63
C VAL A 2 -22.61 -21.27 5.29
N ARG A 3 -23.74 -21.98 5.25
CA ARG A 3 -25.06 -21.38 4.95
C ARG A 3 -25.56 -20.40 6.03
N GLN A 4 -25.16 -20.65 7.27
CA GLN A 4 -25.53 -19.79 8.40
C GLN A 4 -24.75 -18.47 8.33
N TRP A 5 -23.44 -18.53 8.08
CA TRP A 5 -22.61 -17.35 7.90
C TRP A 5 -23.01 -16.52 6.68
N ALA A 6 -23.43 -17.16 5.59
CA ALA A 6 -23.95 -16.46 4.42
C ALA A 6 -25.23 -15.66 4.77
N SER A 7 -26.16 -16.28 5.50
CA SER A 7 -27.37 -15.62 5.96
C SER A 7 -27.10 -14.46 6.94
N GLU A 8 -26.12 -14.62 7.84
CA GLU A 8 -25.72 -13.58 8.80
C GLU A 8 -25.04 -12.38 8.11
N ALA A 9 -24.25 -12.63 7.07
CA ALA A 9 -23.66 -11.59 6.24
C ALA A 9 -24.71 -10.83 5.42
N GLU A 10 -25.70 -11.53 4.86
CA GLU A 10 -26.82 -10.93 4.12
C GLU A 10 -27.73 -10.08 5.02
N SER A 11 -27.91 -10.49 6.28
CA SER A 11 -28.65 -9.70 7.29
C SER A 11 -27.79 -8.61 7.95
N GLY A 12 -26.55 -8.41 7.51
CA GLY A 12 -25.66 -7.38 8.04
C GLY A 12 -25.33 -7.54 9.53
N PHE A 13 -25.36 -8.76 10.06
CA PHE A 13 -25.09 -9.05 11.47
C PHE A 13 -26.02 -8.29 12.45
N GLU A 14 -27.28 -8.11 12.06
CA GLU A 14 -28.31 -7.44 12.85
C GLU A 14 -28.44 -8.03 14.27
N GLY A 15 -28.37 -7.16 15.29
CA GLY A 15 -28.48 -7.54 16.70
C GLY A 15 -27.17 -7.99 17.37
N LEU A 16 -26.06 -8.06 16.64
CA LEU A 16 -24.74 -8.33 17.21
C LEU A 16 -24.09 -7.04 17.74
N GLN A 17 -23.58 -7.10 18.97
CA GLN A 17 -22.77 -6.03 19.55
C GLN A 17 -21.35 -6.14 18.98
N VAL A 18 -20.94 -5.15 18.20
CA VAL A 18 -19.56 -5.05 17.70
C VAL A 18 -18.76 -4.31 18.76
N GLU A 19 -17.82 -5.01 19.40
CA GLU A 19 -16.85 -4.35 20.27
C GLU A 19 -15.75 -3.68 19.42
N PRO A 20 -15.47 -2.39 19.64
CA PRO A 20 -14.32 -1.74 19.03
C PRO A 20 -13.04 -2.46 19.45
N PHE A 21 -12.19 -2.78 18.48
CA PHE A 21 -10.85 -3.29 18.73
C PHE A 21 -9.86 -2.18 18.42
N GLU A 22 -9.37 -1.54 19.48
CA GLU A 22 -8.43 -0.42 19.42
C GLU A 22 -6.98 -0.91 19.23
N GLY A 23 -6.15 -0.11 18.57
CA GLY A 23 -4.71 -0.35 18.48
C GLY A 23 -4.33 -1.31 17.36
N ARG A 24 -5.05 -1.27 16.24
CA ARG A 24 -4.61 -2.01 15.07
C ARG A 24 -3.32 -1.42 14.54
N ALA A 25 -2.40 -2.27 14.11
CA ALA A 25 -1.09 -1.85 13.60
C ALA A 25 -1.14 -0.91 12.37
N TRP A 26 -2.32 -0.70 11.77
CA TRP A 26 -2.57 0.23 10.68
C TRP A 26 -3.38 1.48 11.08
N GLU A 27 -3.91 1.56 12.30
CA GLU A 27 -4.62 2.73 12.83
C GLU A 27 -3.64 3.82 13.25
N ASP A 28 -2.50 3.44 13.85
CA ASP A 28 -1.48 4.39 14.34
C ASP A 28 -0.51 4.87 13.24
N VAL A 29 -0.59 4.31 12.03
CA VAL A 29 0.22 4.78 10.92
C VAL A 29 -0.58 5.90 10.23
N GLU A 30 -0.38 7.14 10.69
CA GLU A 30 -0.69 8.34 9.91
C GLU A 30 0.18 8.32 8.63
N THR A 31 -0.18 7.48 7.67
CA THR A 31 0.33 7.62 6.31
C THR A 31 -0.46 8.74 5.67
N GLU A 32 0.21 9.86 5.35
CA GLU A 32 -0.35 10.82 4.41
C GLU A 32 -0.91 10.06 3.20
N PRO A 33 -2.17 10.32 2.80
CA PRO A 33 -2.77 9.59 1.70
C PRO A 33 -1.96 9.78 0.43
N LEU A 34 -1.62 8.66 -0.21
CA LEU A 34 -0.81 8.68 -1.42
C LEU A 34 -1.63 9.21 -2.60
N GLU A 35 -1.22 10.34 -3.16
CA GLU A 35 -1.80 10.88 -4.38
C GLU A 35 -1.08 10.34 -5.63
N PRO A 36 -1.81 9.92 -6.68
CA PRO A 36 -1.20 9.46 -7.91
C PRO A 36 -0.52 10.63 -8.64
N ARG A 37 0.80 10.50 -8.86
CA ARG A 37 1.61 11.43 -9.67
C ARG A 37 2.23 10.66 -10.84
N THR A 38 2.21 11.26 -12.03
CA THR A 38 2.74 10.63 -13.25
C THR A 38 4.06 11.28 -13.67
N ILE A 39 5.07 10.47 -13.95
CA ILE A 39 6.35 10.90 -14.52
C ILE A 39 6.56 10.21 -15.88
N ARG A 40 7.29 10.86 -16.79
CA ARG A 40 7.68 10.25 -18.07
C ARG A 40 9.07 9.63 -17.93
N VAL A 41 9.22 8.40 -18.41
CA VAL A 41 10.50 7.67 -18.45
C VAL A 41 10.68 6.99 -19.81
N SER A 42 11.92 6.64 -20.16
CA SER A 42 12.17 5.85 -21.37
C SER A 42 11.70 4.40 -21.18
N ALA A 43 11.36 3.71 -22.28
CA ALA A 43 10.95 2.32 -22.24
C ALA A 43 12.03 1.39 -21.65
N SER A 44 13.30 1.69 -21.90
CA SER A 44 14.42 0.94 -21.33
C SER A 44 14.48 1.06 -19.81
N VAL A 45 14.30 2.27 -19.27
CA VAL A 45 14.25 2.49 -17.82
C VAL A 45 13.04 1.78 -17.21
N TRP A 46 11.87 1.86 -17.85
CA TRP A 46 10.68 1.17 -17.39
C TRP A 46 10.90 -0.35 -17.22
N ARG A 47 11.49 -1.01 -18.22
CA ARG A 47 11.81 -2.44 -18.16
C ARG A 47 12.78 -2.80 -17.03
N LEU A 48 13.74 -1.94 -16.74
CA LEU A 48 14.66 -2.14 -15.61
C LEU A 48 13.92 -2.07 -14.27
N ILE A 49 13.01 -1.12 -14.13
CA ILE A 49 12.16 -0.97 -12.94
C ILE A 49 11.28 -2.21 -12.76
N GLU A 50 10.58 -2.65 -13.81
CA GLU A 50 9.72 -3.86 -13.76
C GLU A 50 10.50 -5.10 -13.33
N ARG A 51 11.69 -5.30 -13.92
CA ARG A 51 12.54 -6.44 -13.61
C ARG A 51 13.00 -6.43 -12.16
N ASP A 52 13.44 -5.28 -11.65
CA ASP A 52 13.96 -5.20 -10.29
C ASP A 52 12.85 -5.23 -9.24
N ALA A 53 11.70 -4.59 -9.50
CA ALA A 53 10.52 -4.69 -8.66
C ALA A 53 10.05 -6.15 -8.52
N SER A 54 9.99 -6.88 -9.64
CA SER A 54 9.67 -8.32 -9.65
C SER A 54 10.69 -9.14 -8.85
N ARG A 55 12.00 -8.90 -9.04
CA ARG A 55 13.06 -9.57 -8.29
C ARG A 55 12.93 -9.38 -6.77
N GLN A 56 12.45 -8.21 -6.33
CA GLN A 56 12.27 -7.89 -4.92
C GLN A 56 10.87 -8.21 -4.37
N GLY A 57 9.99 -8.80 -5.19
CA GLY A 57 8.61 -9.13 -4.77
C GLY A 57 7.74 -7.91 -4.45
N MET A 58 8.00 -6.77 -5.10
CA MET A 58 7.28 -5.51 -4.87
C MET A 58 6.61 -4.99 -6.14
N THR A 59 5.63 -4.10 -5.99
CA THR A 59 5.02 -3.41 -7.13
C THR A 59 5.97 -2.35 -7.69
N VAL A 60 5.78 -1.99 -8.96
CA VAL A 60 6.52 -0.88 -9.58
C VAL A 60 6.32 0.43 -8.80
N SER A 61 5.11 0.72 -8.33
CA SER A 61 4.82 1.92 -7.53
C SER A 61 5.55 1.92 -6.18
N ALA A 62 5.63 0.77 -5.49
CA ALA A 62 6.37 0.65 -4.25
C ALA A 62 7.88 0.81 -4.47
N TRP A 63 8.42 0.17 -5.51
CA TRP A 63 9.82 0.31 -5.93
C TRP A 63 10.17 1.77 -6.23
N THR A 64 9.34 2.44 -7.04
CA THR A 64 9.57 3.84 -7.43
C THR A 64 9.54 4.77 -6.23
N ARG A 65 8.60 4.60 -5.29
CA ARG A 65 8.58 5.39 -4.05
C ARG A 65 9.87 5.19 -3.25
N GLN A 66 10.29 3.95 -3.02
CA GLN A 66 11.49 3.66 -2.25
C GLN A 66 12.75 4.26 -2.90
N ALA A 67 12.87 4.16 -4.23
CA ALA A 67 13.99 4.74 -4.98
C ALA A 67 13.99 6.27 -4.86
N LEU A 68 12.85 6.93 -5.11
CA LEU A 68 12.74 8.38 -5.03
C LEU A 68 12.99 8.91 -3.63
N THR A 69 12.43 8.29 -2.59
CA THR A 69 12.65 8.69 -1.20
C THR A 69 14.14 8.61 -0.87
N ARG A 70 14.83 7.52 -1.24
CA ARG A 70 16.26 7.36 -0.99
C ARG A 70 17.09 8.49 -1.61
N GLU A 71 16.89 8.75 -2.90
CA GLU A 71 17.67 9.77 -3.63
C GLU A 71 17.39 11.19 -3.11
N VAL A 72 16.13 11.52 -2.84
CA VAL A 72 15.74 12.84 -2.32
C VAL A 72 16.30 13.06 -0.92
N THR A 73 16.17 12.08 -0.01
CA THR A 73 16.72 12.19 1.35
C THR A 73 18.25 12.33 1.33
N GLN A 74 18.94 11.57 0.48
CA GLN A 74 20.40 11.70 0.35
C GLN A 74 20.81 13.09 -0.16
N THR A 75 20.09 13.63 -1.15
CA THR A 75 20.38 14.95 -1.73
C THR A 75 20.13 16.07 -0.72
N LEU A 76 19.03 16.00 0.03
CA LEU A 76 18.66 17.02 1.02
C LEU A 76 19.58 17.02 2.24
N ASN A 77 20.12 15.86 2.63
CA ASN A 77 21.04 15.75 3.77
C ASN A 77 22.50 16.10 3.41
N ALA A 78 22.81 16.23 2.11
CA ALA A 78 24.16 16.51 1.62
C ALA A 78 24.41 18.00 1.30
N GLY A 79 23.39 18.86 1.38
CA GLY A 79 23.46 20.31 1.18
C GLY A 79 23.26 21.08 2.47
#